data_AF-A0A6L9PTJ7-F1
#
_entry.id   AF-A0A6L9PTJ7-F1
#
_cell.length_a   1.000
_cell.length_b   1.000
_cell.length_c   1.000
_cell.angle_alpha   90.00
_cell.angle_beta   90.00
_cell.angle_gamma   90.00
#
_symmetry.space_group_name_H-M   'P 1'
#
loop_
_entity.id
_entity.type
_entity.pdbx_description
1 polymer ?
#
loop_
_entity_poly.entity_id
_entity_poly.type
_entity_poly.pdbx_seq_one_letter_code
_entity_poly.pdbx_strand_id
1 'polypeptide(L)'
;MEQARISVDFNEMLAPDLVLLSKTDIRTNSAGETILLREGLQVHVYEADSDADGKPNNLIADGAVERNVSSASWAVAAKWCCRINKDGIRHEVERQSGAA
;
A
#
# COMPACT_ATOMS: atom_id res chain seq x y z
N MET A 1 -6.35 -14.68 2.17
CA MET A 1 -5.58 -13.64 1.46
C MET A 1 -4.76 -14.35 0.39
N GLU A 2 -5.12 -14.24 -0.89
CA GLU A 2 -4.41 -14.97 -1.96
C GLU A 2 -3.11 -14.26 -2.42
N GLN A 3 -2.90 -13.00 -2.00
CA GLN A 3 -1.70 -12.22 -2.32
C GLN A 3 -1.18 -11.54 -1.05
N ALA A 4 0.12 -11.72 -0.77
CA ALA A 4 0.75 -11.10 0.38
C ALA A 4 0.95 -9.60 0.14
N ARG A 5 0.57 -8.77 1.12
CA ARG A 5 0.59 -7.31 1.00
C ARG A 5 1.28 -6.65 2.19
N ILE A 6 1.88 -5.49 1.97
CA ILE A 6 2.48 -4.66 3.01
C ILE A 6 1.40 -3.71 3.54
N SER A 7 1.19 -3.66 4.84
CA SER A 7 0.25 -2.70 5.43
C SER A 7 0.75 -1.26 5.24
N VAL A 8 -0.14 -0.34 4.90
CA VAL A 8 0.10 1.11 4.82
C VAL A 8 -1.08 1.85 5.47
N ASP A 9 -0.95 3.18 5.61
CA ASP A 9 -2.04 4.09 5.96
C ASP A 9 -2.27 5.00 4.75
N PHE A 10 -3.40 4.84 4.05
CA PHE A 10 -3.75 5.64 2.88
C PHE A 10 -4.18 7.07 3.25
N ASN A 11 -4.18 7.45 4.53
CA ASN A 11 -4.24 8.86 4.93
C ASN A 11 -2.85 9.53 4.92
N GLU A 12 -1.76 8.76 4.89
CA GLU A 12 -0.38 9.26 4.77
C GLU A 12 0.06 9.41 3.29
N MET A 13 -0.77 10.11 2.50
CA MET A 13 -0.53 10.36 1.07
C MET A 13 0.26 11.66 0.86
N LEU A 14 1.37 11.58 0.12
CA LEU A 14 2.15 12.73 -0.34
C LEU A 14 1.63 13.32 -1.66
N ALA A 15 0.95 12.49 -2.45
CA ALA A 15 0.29 12.83 -3.71
C ALA A 15 -0.88 11.85 -3.94
N PRO A 16 -1.78 12.07 -4.91
CA PRO A 16 -2.91 11.16 -5.18
C PRO A 16 -2.53 9.70 -5.43
N ASP A 17 -1.28 9.44 -5.83
CA ASP A 17 -0.71 8.14 -6.19
C ASP A 17 0.58 7.82 -5.41
N LEU A 18 0.89 8.54 -4.33
CA LEU A 18 2.13 8.34 -3.56
C LEU A 18 1.84 8.24 -2.06
N VAL A 19 1.89 7.03 -1.52
CA VAL A 19 1.68 6.75 -0.09
C VAL A 19 3.00 6.50 0.63
N LEU A 20 3.12 6.93 1.89
CA LEU A 20 4.26 6.54 2.73
C LEU A 20 4.26 5.01 2.95
N LEU A 21 5.44 4.38 2.86
CA LEU A 21 5.57 2.91 2.93
C LEU A 21 6.38 2.45 4.14
N SER A 22 7.57 3.00 4.35
CA SER A 22 8.45 2.51 5.42
C SER A 22 9.52 3.51 5.82
N LYS A 23 9.91 3.46 7.10
CA LYS A 23 11.06 4.18 7.66
C LYS A 23 12.39 3.43 7.44
N THR A 24 12.34 2.13 7.18
CA THR A 24 13.51 1.25 7.01
C THR A 24 13.41 0.44 5.72
N ASP A 25 14.48 -0.24 5.33
CA ASP A 25 14.51 -1.10 4.14
C ASP A 25 13.78 -2.43 4.35
N ILE A 26 13.24 -2.70 5.53
CA ILE A 26 12.67 -4.02 5.85
C ILE A 26 11.21 -3.86 6.25
N ARG A 27 10.34 -4.65 5.61
CA ARG A 27 8.92 -4.80 5.99
C ARG A 27 8.56 -6.26 6.09
N THR A 28 7.58 -6.57 6.92
CA THR A 28 6.92 -7.87 6.93
C THR A 28 5.60 -7.73 6.20
N ASN A 29 5.32 -8.62 5.25
CA ASN A 29 4.04 -8.65 4.56
C ASN A 29 2.98 -9.43 5.37
N SER A 30 1.75 -9.45 4.87
CA SER A 30 0.62 -10.15 5.51
C SER A 30 0.76 -11.68 5.57
N ALA A 31 1.72 -12.27 4.83
CA ALA A 31 2.06 -13.69 4.93
C ALA A 31 3.16 -13.97 5.96
N GLY A 32 3.68 -12.94 6.65
CA GLY A 32 4.78 -13.05 7.60
C GLY A 32 6.17 -13.06 6.95
N GLU A 33 6.25 -12.83 5.65
CA GLU A 33 7.53 -12.85 4.92
C GLU A 33 8.23 -11.50 5.03
N THR A 34 9.56 -11.55 5.15
CA THR A 34 10.40 -10.37 5.19
C THR A 34 10.72 -9.89 3.77
N ILE A 35 10.37 -8.64 3.48
CA ILE A 35 10.61 -7.96 2.21
C ILE A 35 11.71 -6.92 2.40
N LEU A 36 12.76 -7.01 1.58
CA LEU A 36 13.78 -5.98 1.46
C LEU A 36 13.37 -4.96 0.39
N LEU A 37 13.01 -3.77 0.82
CA LEU A 37 12.62 -2.66 -0.03
C LEU A 37 13.83 -2.06 -0.74
N ARG A 38 13.65 -1.81 -2.03
CA ARG A 38 14.59 -1.10 -2.90
C ARG A 38 13.80 -0.38 -3.98
N GLU A 39 14.35 0.71 -4.47
CA GLU A 39 13.74 1.53 -5.51
C GLU A 39 13.35 0.68 -6.73
N GLY A 40 12.14 0.87 -7.26
CA GLY A 40 11.56 0.15 -8.38
C GLY A 40 10.97 -1.23 -8.05
N LEU A 41 11.14 -1.75 -6.83
CA LEU A 41 10.52 -3.03 -6.43
C LEU A 41 9.00 -2.95 -6.51
N GLN A 42 8.38 -3.90 -7.21
CA GLN A 42 6.92 -4.02 -7.24
C GLN A 42 6.40 -4.57 -5.92
N VAL A 43 5.39 -3.90 -5.36
CA VAL A 43 4.78 -4.26 -4.08
C VAL A 43 3.26 -4.18 -4.17
N HIS A 44 2.61 -4.97 -3.33
CA HIS A 44 1.19 -4.92 -3.08
C HIS A 44 0.99 -4.34 -1.69
N VAL A 45 0.12 -3.35 -1.55
CA VAL A 45 -0.15 -2.70 -0.27
C VAL A 45 -1.61 -2.81 0.10
N TYR A 46 -1.89 -2.73 1.40
CA TYR A 46 -3.26 -2.72 1.89
C TYR A 46 -3.40 -1.86 3.15
N GLU A 47 -4.62 -1.40 3.38
CA GLU A 47 -5.08 -0.89 4.66
C GLU A 47 -6.29 -1.71 5.08
N ALA A 48 -6.34 -2.09 6.35
CA ALA A 48 -7.47 -2.86 6.87
C ALA A 48 -8.72 -1.97 6.90
N ASP A 49 -9.79 -2.44 6.28
CA ASP A 49 -11.06 -1.71 6.20
C ASP A 49 -12.24 -2.68 6.30
N SER A 50 -13.44 -2.17 6.57
CA SER A 50 -14.66 -2.96 6.68
C SER A 50 -15.80 -2.33 5.87
N ASP A 51 -16.65 -3.18 5.30
CA ASP A 51 -17.87 -2.71 4.63
C ASP A 51 -18.95 -2.25 5.64
N ALA A 52 -20.10 -1.82 5.11
CA ALA A 52 -21.23 -1.36 5.93
C ALA A 52 -21.82 -2.44 6.84
N ASP A 53 -21.60 -3.72 6.55
CA ASP A 53 -22.00 -4.85 7.39
C ASP A 53 -20.94 -5.21 8.44
N GLY A 54 -19.79 -4.51 8.46
CA GLY A 54 -18.66 -4.79 9.33
C GLY A 54 -17.83 -5.99 8.86
N LYS A 55 -17.96 -6.44 7.62
CA LYS A 55 -17.13 -7.51 7.06
C LYS A 55 -15.82 -6.94 6.53
N PRO A 56 -14.68 -7.65 6.67
CA PRO A 56 -13.42 -7.20 6.12
C PRO A 56 -13.51 -6.91 4.62
N ASN A 57 -13.17 -5.68 4.23
CA ASN A 57 -13.15 -5.23 2.84
C ASN A 57 -12.01 -4.24 2.64
N ASN A 58 -10.78 -4.74 2.82
CA ASN A 58 -9.55 -3.97 2.80
C ASN A 58 -9.46 -3.04 1.58
N LEU A 59 -8.87 -1.87 1.78
CA LEU A 59 -8.36 -1.07 0.68
C LEU A 59 -7.05 -1.68 0.21
N ILE A 60 -6.88 -1.82 -1.11
CA ILE A 60 -5.68 -2.38 -1.73
C ILE A 60 -5.18 -1.47 -2.85
N ALA A 61 -3.87 -1.50 -3.07
CA ALA A 61 -3.22 -0.87 -4.21
C ALA A 61 -1.97 -1.65 -4.61
N ASP A 62 -1.56 -1.48 -5.87
CA ASP A 62 -0.36 -2.08 -6.44
C ASP A 62 0.56 -0.97 -6.92
N GLY A 63 1.87 -1.12 -6.75
CA GLY A 63 2.79 -0.03 -7.07
C GLY A 63 4.26 -0.38 -6.99
N ALA A 64 5.10 0.63 -7.20
CA ALA A 64 6.54 0.52 -7.12
C ALA A 64 7.10 1.27 -5.91
N VAL A 65 8.11 0.71 -5.26
CA VAL A 65 8.84 1.40 -4.19
C VAL A 65 9.60 2.60 -4.77
N GLU A 66 9.38 3.78 -4.19
CA GLU A 66 10.03 5.04 -4.56
C GLU A 66 10.71 5.66 -3.33
N ARG A 67 11.88 6.28 -3.50
CA ARG A 67 12.55 6.99 -2.41
C ARG A 67 11.72 8.20 -2.01
N ASN A 68 11.47 8.37 -0.70
CA ASN A 68 10.86 9.59 -0.22
C ASN A 68 11.84 10.77 -0.35
N VAL A 69 11.42 11.80 -1.07
CA VAL A 69 12.16 13.07 -1.23
C VAL A 69 11.41 14.27 -0.64
N SER A 70 10.28 14.02 0.04
CA SER A 70 9.47 15.06 0.67
C SER A 70 10.23 15.73 1.81
N SER A 71 10.19 17.07 1.85
CA SER A 71 10.70 17.87 2.96
C SER A 71 9.63 18.17 4.02
N ALA A 72 8.42 17.62 3.89
CA ALA A 72 7.35 17.83 4.86
C ALA A 72 7.70 17.15 6.19
N SER A 73 7.62 17.89 7.30
CA SER A 73 8.05 17.45 8.63
C SER A 73 7.33 16.18 9.11
N TRP A 74 6.07 15.99 8.74
CA TRP A 74 5.28 14.81 9.09
C TRP A 74 5.68 13.56 8.28
N ALA A 75 6.29 13.73 7.11
CA ALA A 75 6.64 12.64 6.19
C ALA A 75 8.13 12.29 6.18
N VAL A 76 9.00 13.20 6.60
CA VAL A 76 10.48 13.07 6.48
C VAL A 76 11.06 11.85 7.21
N ALA A 77 10.34 11.32 8.20
CA ALA A 77 10.76 10.11 8.91
C ALA A 77 10.63 8.83 8.05
N ALA A 78 9.80 8.84 7.00
CA ALA A 78 9.67 7.73 6.07
C ALA A 78 10.81 7.79 5.03
N LYS A 79 11.45 6.65 4.80
CA LYS A 79 12.50 6.48 3.78
C LYS A 79 11.91 6.13 2.41
N TRP A 80 10.84 5.33 2.42
CA TRP A 80 10.23 4.78 1.22
C TRP A 80 8.77 5.19 1.12
N CYS A 81 8.34 5.40 -0.12
CA CYS A 81 6.95 5.51 -0.53
C CYS A 81 6.59 4.35 -1.46
N CYS A 82 5.30 4.14 -1.68
CA CYS A 82 4.79 3.33 -2.77
C CYS A 82 4.11 4.25 -3.79
N ARG A 83 4.63 4.27 -5.02
CA ARG A 83 4.00 4.90 -6.18
C ARG A 83 2.94 3.96 -6.72
N ILE A 84 1.68 4.26 -6.43
CA ILE A 84 0.52 3.49 -6.84
C ILE A 84 0.35 3.58 -8.35
N ASN A 85 0.06 2.45 -8.98
CA ASN A 85 -0.14 2.36 -10.42
C ASN A 85 -1.52 2.91 -10.84
N LYS A 86 -1.83 2.83 -12.13
CA LYS A 86 -3.09 3.32 -12.71
C LYS A 86 -4.37 2.67 -12.17
N ASP A 87 -4.28 1.53 -11.48
CA ASP A 87 -5.44 0.82 -10.93
C ASP A 87 -5.92 1.46 -9.62
N GLY A 88 -5.14 2.40 -9.06
CA GLY A 88 -5.51 3.19 -7.90
C GLY A 88 -5.70 2.38 -6.61
N ILE A 89 -6.23 3.08 -5.60
CA ILE A 89 -6.73 2.48 -4.36
C ILE A 89 -8.15 2.00 -4.61
N ARG A 90 -8.45 0.77 -4.21
CA ARG A 90 -9.75 0.11 -4.44
C ARG A 90 -10.08 -0.86 -3.32
N HIS A 91 -11.36 -1.20 -3.17
CA HIS A 91 -11.76 -2.28 -2.25
C HIS A 91 -11.37 -3.66 -2.81
N GLU A 92 -10.94 -4.56 -1.93
CA GLU A 92 -10.50 -5.92 -2.29
C GLU A 92 -11.61 -6.74 -2.97
N VAL A 93 -12.85 -6.61 -2.50
CA VAL A 93 -14.00 -7.42 -2.97
C VAL A 93 -14.64 -6.88 -4.26
N GLU A 94 -14.36 -5.64 -4.66
CA GLU A 94 -14.93 -5.02 -5.88
C GLU A 94 -14.49 -5.75 -7.19
N ARG A 95 -13.50 -6.64 -7.12
CA ARG A 95 -13.09 -7.51 -8.25
C ARG A 95 -14.05 -8.68 -8.57
N GLN A 96 -15.16 -8.88 -7.86
CA GLN A 96 -16.10 -9.99 -8.15
C GLN A 96 -17.41 -9.59 -8.88
N SER A 97 -17.67 -8.31 -9.13
CA SER A 97 -18.86 -7.87 -9.88
C SER A 97 -18.48 -7.36 -11.26
N GLY A 98 -18.22 -8.30 -12.17
CA GLY A 98 -17.88 -8.00 -13.56
C GLY A 98 -17.73 -9.24 -14.44
N ALA A 99 -18.62 -10.23 -14.28
CA ALA A 99 -18.75 -11.35 -15.21
C ALA A 99 -20.17 -11.94 -15.16
N ALA A 100 -21.08 -11.34 -15.94
CA ALA A 100 -22.13 -11.99 -16.74
C ALA A 100 -22.93 -10.92 -17.49
#